data_AF-A0A2A2JNX6-F1
#
_entry.id   AF-A0A2A2JNX6-F1
#
_cell.length_a   1.000
_cell.length_b   1.000
_cell.length_c   1.000
_cell.angle_alpha   90.00
_cell.angle_beta   90.00
_cell.angle_gamma   90.00
#
_symmetry.space_group_name_H-M   'P 1'
#
loop_
_entity.id
_entity.type
_entity.pdbx_description
1 polymer ?
#
loop_
_entity_poly.entity_id
_entity_poly.type
_entity_poly.pdbx_seq_one_letter_code
_entity_poly.pdbx_strand_id
1 'polypeptide(L)'
;MKVISSLRGLSRVGLLSSATRTQSARVTPIVRMLSISPKSLNVVPELKDALSREIVAEKELSQHNLGGNVTPAFKGFQVTQKEAEVRLTKTHGSEQILVVFNVNHSVDVSEDFEDVESADAAPVPIALPPFSIEITKGDQRLCFHMELVESADSEQPGEYDYRVEEFYIAPAVKGGNEDVPAEVYASSGRYIDTQLHDLLFLRYLEERGFDAEFCKTLVQFATHYEHEQYVNLLTKIQNFISK
;
A
#
# COMPACT_ATOMS: atom_id res chain seq x y z
N MET A 1 -2.24 -40.13 -5.61
CA MET A 1 -1.08 -40.61 -6.41
C MET A 1 -0.18 -39.40 -6.70
N LYS A 2 1.11 -39.59 -6.49
CA LYS A 2 2.19 -38.59 -6.57
C LYS A 2 2.64 -38.38 -8.03
N VAL A 3 2.87 -37.10 -8.41
CA VAL A 3 3.88 -36.53 -9.34
C VAL A 3 3.77 -37.02 -10.81
N ILE A 4 3.81 -36.19 -11.86
CA ILE A 4 5.00 -35.55 -12.41
C ILE A 4 4.58 -34.42 -13.36
N SER A 5 5.01 -33.19 -13.08
CA SER A 5 5.04 -32.07 -14.02
C SER A 5 6.28 -32.17 -14.92
N SER A 6 6.07 -31.87 -16.19
CA SER A 6 7.03 -32.01 -17.29
C SER A 6 8.09 -30.91 -17.27
N LEU A 7 9.35 -31.32 -17.15
CA LEU A 7 10.54 -30.50 -17.41
C LEU A 7 10.83 -30.49 -18.91
N ARG A 8 10.95 -29.30 -19.52
CA ARG A 8 11.61 -29.14 -20.83
C ARG A 8 12.83 -28.25 -20.68
N GLY A 9 13.98 -28.81 -21.04
CA GLY A 9 15.29 -28.20 -20.92
C GLY A 9 15.75 -27.44 -22.16
N LEU A 10 16.57 -26.41 -21.87
CA LEU A 10 17.86 -26.03 -22.44
C LEU A 10 18.08 -26.09 -23.97
N SER A 11 18.47 -24.93 -24.51
CA SER A 11 19.52 -24.84 -25.53
C SER A 11 20.38 -23.60 -25.31
N ARG A 12 21.70 -23.81 -25.40
CA ARG A 12 22.81 -22.85 -25.25
C ARG A 12 23.18 -22.23 -26.60
N VAL A 13 23.99 -21.15 -26.53
CA VAL A 13 24.97 -20.57 -27.49
C VAL A 13 24.62 -19.09 -27.74
N GLY A 14 25.50 -18.09 -27.65
CA GLY A 14 26.95 -18.05 -27.40
C GLY A 14 27.38 -16.59 -27.12
N LEU A 15 28.52 -16.46 -26.43
CA LEU A 15 29.12 -15.19 -25.99
C LEU A 15 29.61 -14.31 -27.15
N LEU A 16 29.41 -13.00 -27.03
CA LEU A 16 30.45 -12.00 -27.35
C LEU A 16 30.40 -10.85 -26.33
N SER A 17 31.59 -10.48 -25.87
CA SER A 17 31.91 -9.65 -24.72
C SER A 17 32.02 -8.17 -25.07
N SER A 18 31.45 -7.32 -24.22
CA SER A 18 31.90 -5.94 -24.01
C SER A 18 31.90 -5.69 -22.50
N ALA A 19 33.10 -5.54 -21.93
CA ALA A 19 33.31 -5.38 -20.50
C ALA A 19 32.93 -3.96 -20.05
N THR A 20 31.81 -3.84 -19.33
CA THR A 20 31.54 -2.70 -18.46
C THR A 20 31.62 -3.19 -17.01
N ARG A 21 32.46 -2.52 -16.24
CA ARG A 21 32.82 -2.85 -14.86
C ARG A 21 31.68 -2.43 -13.94
N THR A 22 30.68 -3.30 -13.76
CA THR A 22 29.64 -3.12 -12.74
C THR A 22 30.14 -3.64 -11.40
N GLN A 23 30.29 -2.75 -10.43
CA GLN A 23 30.50 -3.13 -9.04
C GLN A 23 29.19 -3.68 -8.51
N SER A 24 29.09 -5.01 -8.43
CA SER A 24 28.00 -5.69 -7.76
C SER A 24 28.17 -5.50 -6.25
N ALA A 25 27.43 -4.55 -5.68
CA ALA A 25 27.19 -4.51 -4.25
C ALA A 25 26.32 -5.72 -3.90
N ARG A 26 26.97 -6.79 -3.44
CA ARG A 26 26.29 -7.96 -2.90
C ARG A 26 25.59 -7.52 -1.62
N VAL A 27 24.26 -7.41 -1.64
CA VAL A 27 23.46 -7.48 -0.42
C VAL A 27 23.62 -8.90 0.11
N THR A 28 24.61 -9.10 0.98
CA THR A 28 24.74 -10.35 1.70
C THR A 28 23.61 -10.42 2.72
N PRO A 29 22.77 -11.46 2.72
CA PRO A 29 21.83 -11.67 3.81
C PRO A 29 22.64 -11.75 5.10
N ILE A 30 22.20 -11.05 6.15
CA ILE A 30 22.80 -11.17 7.48
C ILE A 30 22.49 -12.58 7.98
N VAL A 31 23.38 -13.52 7.67
CA VAL A 31 23.33 -14.87 8.22
C VAL A 31 23.79 -14.76 9.67
N ARG A 32 22.92 -15.18 10.60
CA ARG A 32 23.18 -15.13 12.04
C ARG A 32 24.47 -15.90 12.38
N MET A 33 25.54 -15.17 12.67
CA MET A 33 26.77 -15.74 13.22
C MET A 33 26.52 -16.11 14.69
N LEU A 34 26.51 -17.40 15.02
CA LEU A 34 26.39 -17.87 16.40
C LEU A 34 27.63 -17.43 17.21
N SER A 35 27.47 -16.39 18.03
CA SER A 35 28.50 -15.90 18.96
C SER A 35 28.63 -16.86 20.15
N ILE A 36 29.80 -17.47 20.33
CA ILE A 36 30.15 -18.39 21.44
C ILE A 36 30.64 -17.62 22.69
N SER A 37 30.19 -16.38 22.90
CA SER A 37 30.53 -15.60 24.11
C SER A 37 29.33 -15.52 25.04
N PRO A 38 29.48 -15.75 26.37
CA PRO A 38 28.38 -15.65 27.31
C PRO A 38 28.07 -14.17 27.56
N LYS A 39 27.42 -13.53 26.59
CA LYS A 39 26.81 -12.22 26.80
C LYS A 39 25.63 -12.41 27.75
N SER A 40 25.52 -11.54 28.75
CA SER A 40 24.32 -11.41 29.58
C SER A 40 23.09 -11.37 28.66
N LEU A 41 22.22 -12.38 28.76
CA LEU A 41 21.07 -12.58 27.88
C LEU A 41 19.89 -11.66 28.23
N ASN A 42 20.08 -10.68 29.11
CA ASN A 42 19.02 -9.81 29.56
C ASN A 42 18.88 -8.59 28.63
N VAL A 43 18.33 -8.84 27.44
CA VAL A 43 18.07 -7.84 26.39
C VAL A 43 16.84 -6.98 26.73
N VAL A 44 15.98 -7.43 27.65
CA VAL A 44 14.69 -6.81 27.95
C VAL A 44 14.80 -5.33 28.37
N PRO A 45 15.71 -4.91 29.27
CA PRO A 45 15.86 -3.50 29.63
C PRO A 45 16.34 -2.64 28.46
N GLU A 46 17.35 -3.10 27.73
CA GLU A 46 17.92 -2.39 26.57
C GLU A 46 16.86 -2.20 25.47
N LEU A 47 16.04 -3.23 25.23
CA LEU A 47 14.94 -3.19 24.27
C LEU A 47 13.82 -2.24 24.71
N LYS A 48 13.47 -2.20 26.00
CA LYS A 48 12.48 -1.24 26.51
C LYS A 48 12.95 0.19 26.36
N ASP A 49 14.22 0.46 26.63
CA ASP A 49 14.79 1.79 26.49
C ASP A 49 14.86 2.20 25.02
N ALA A 50 15.23 1.28 24.12
CA ALA A 50 15.21 1.51 22.68
C ALA A 50 13.80 1.82 22.17
N LEU A 51 12.80 1.00 22.52
CA LEU A 51 11.40 1.23 22.14
C LEU A 51 10.86 2.55 22.68
N SER A 52 11.22 2.93 23.90
CA SER A 52 10.79 4.21 24.49
C SER A 52 11.33 5.40 23.72
N ARG A 53 12.61 5.36 23.35
CA ARG A 53 13.23 6.41 22.53
C ARG A 53 12.61 6.49 21.15
N GLU A 54 12.38 5.33 20.51
CA GLU A 54 11.77 5.26 19.19
C GLU A 54 10.36 5.84 19.18
N ILE A 55 9.51 5.42 20.12
CA ILE A 55 8.12 5.91 20.21
C ILE A 55 8.07 7.42 20.41
N VAL A 56 9.00 8.01 21.18
CA VAL A 56 9.07 9.46 21.37
C VAL A 56 9.51 10.15 20.09
N ALA A 57 10.58 9.68 19.46
CA ALA A 57 11.07 10.24 18.20
C ALA A 57 9.99 10.21 17.10
N GLU A 58 9.28 9.09 16.95
CA GLU A 58 8.23 8.95 15.93
C GLU A 58 7.01 9.84 16.17
N LYS A 59 6.67 10.10 17.44
CA LYS A 59 5.59 11.04 17.80
C LYS A 59 5.98 12.49 17.57
N GLU A 60 7.26 12.83 17.73
CA GLU A 60 7.76 14.17 17.40
C GLU A 60 7.79 14.37 15.88
N LEU A 61 8.24 13.36 15.12
CA LEU A 61 8.25 13.38 13.66
C LEU A 61 6.85 13.59 13.07
N SER A 62 5.82 12.91 13.59
CA SER A 62 4.45 13.09 13.09
C SER A 62 3.90 14.50 13.30
N GLN A 63 4.25 15.16 14.41
CA GLN A 63 3.83 16.53 14.69
C GLN A 63 4.50 17.54 13.76
N HIS A 64 5.77 17.32 13.41
CA HIS A 64 6.54 18.24 12.61
C HIS A 64 6.37 18.04 11.10
N ASN A 65 6.26 16.79 10.63
CA ASN A 65 6.36 16.46 9.21
C ASN A 65 5.04 16.01 8.56
N LEU A 66 4.08 15.48 9.34
CA LEU A 66 2.82 14.93 8.81
C LEU A 66 1.61 15.84 9.07
N GLY A 67 1.82 17.12 9.34
CA GLY A 67 0.75 18.09 9.58
C GLY A 67 0.03 17.94 10.92
N GLY A 68 0.58 17.13 11.83
CA GLY A 68 -0.01 16.86 13.15
C GLY A 68 -1.31 16.07 13.06
N ASN A 69 -2.22 16.29 14.01
CA ASN A 69 -3.43 15.47 14.21
C ASN A 69 -4.58 15.73 13.21
N VAL A 70 -4.31 16.43 12.10
CA VAL A 70 -5.34 16.78 11.12
C VAL A 70 -5.39 15.70 10.06
N THR A 71 -6.16 14.65 10.35
CA THR A 71 -6.43 13.59 9.38
C THR A 71 -7.19 14.17 8.18
N PRO A 72 -6.69 13.99 6.95
CA PRO A 72 -7.37 14.45 5.73
C PRO A 72 -8.79 13.89 5.66
N ALA A 73 -9.75 14.74 5.27
CA ALA A 73 -11.16 14.36 5.19
C ALA A 73 -11.56 14.08 3.75
N PHE A 74 -12.17 12.92 3.51
CA PHE A 74 -12.72 12.56 2.20
C PHE A 74 -14.08 13.24 1.99
N LYS A 75 -14.20 14.07 0.96
CA LYS A 75 -15.42 14.84 0.68
C LYS A 75 -16.63 13.95 0.43
N GLY A 76 -17.58 13.98 1.37
CA GLY A 76 -18.84 13.23 1.28
C GLY A 76 -18.72 11.74 1.60
N PHE A 77 -17.56 11.28 2.06
CA PHE A 77 -17.37 9.91 2.55
C PHE A 77 -17.38 9.87 4.08
N GLN A 78 -17.97 8.82 4.63
CA GLN A 78 -17.81 8.43 6.02
C GLN A 78 -16.63 7.47 6.15
N VAL A 79 -15.68 7.79 7.03
CA VAL A 79 -14.49 6.98 7.28
C VAL A 79 -14.73 6.06 8.46
N THR A 80 -14.43 4.77 8.30
CA THR A 80 -14.39 3.78 9.38
C THR A 80 -13.04 3.08 9.38
N GLN A 81 -12.46 2.87 10.56
CA GLN A 81 -11.13 2.33 10.73
C GLN A 81 -11.20 1.08 11.60
N LYS A 82 -10.44 0.03 11.24
CA LYS A 82 -10.34 -1.22 11.98
C LYS A 82 -8.93 -1.82 11.85
N GLU A 83 -8.11 -1.58 12.86
CA GLU A 83 -6.67 -1.95 12.87
C GLU A 83 -5.94 -1.37 11.64
N ALA A 84 -5.55 -2.17 10.65
CA ALA A 84 -4.89 -1.67 9.44
C ALA A 84 -5.86 -1.43 8.27
N GLU A 85 -7.14 -1.82 8.41
CA GLU A 85 -8.15 -1.68 7.36
C GLU A 85 -8.93 -0.38 7.52
N VAL A 86 -9.13 0.32 6.41
CA VAL A 86 -9.90 1.56 6.34
C VAL A 86 -10.99 1.42 5.29
N ARG A 87 -12.18 1.88 5.65
CA ARG A 87 -13.39 1.84 4.83
C ARG A 87 -13.96 3.22 4.65
N LEU A 88 -14.24 3.60 3.41
CA LEU A 88 -14.92 4.84 3.06
C LEU A 88 -16.29 4.50 2.48
N THR A 89 -17.36 5.07 3.02
CA THR A 89 -18.72 4.84 2.51
C THR A 89 -19.39 6.13 2.08
N LYS A 90 -20.12 6.08 0.97
CA LYS A 90 -20.86 7.22 0.42
C LYS A 90 -22.06 6.73 -0.38
N THR A 91 -23.08 7.58 -0.51
CA THR A 91 -24.20 7.35 -1.43
C THR A 91 -24.10 8.32 -2.60
N HIS A 92 -24.33 7.82 -3.83
CA HIS A 92 -24.45 8.64 -5.03
C HIS A 92 -25.75 8.29 -5.76
N GLY A 93 -26.77 9.15 -5.63
CA GLY A 93 -28.11 8.84 -6.15
C GLY A 93 -28.70 7.58 -5.49
N SER A 94 -28.91 6.53 -6.27
CA SER A 94 -29.38 5.22 -5.79
C SER A 94 -28.28 4.19 -5.57
N GLU A 95 -27.01 4.59 -5.74
CA GLU A 95 -25.85 3.72 -5.63
C GLU A 95 -25.19 3.86 -4.25
N GLN A 96 -24.73 2.74 -3.70
CA GLN A 96 -23.91 2.71 -2.49
C GLN A 96 -22.46 2.45 -2.89
N ILE A 97 -21.56 3.32 -2.45
CA ILE A 97 -20.14 3.27 -2.76
C ILE A 97 -19.40 2.86 -1.49
N LEU A 98 -18.55 1.84 -1.62
CA LEU A 98 -17.61 1.38 -0.61
C LEU A 98 -16.20 1.43 -1.20
N VAL A 99 -15.28 2.07 -0.48
CA VAL A 99 -13.84 1.99 -0.75
C VAL A 99 -13.20 1.25 0.41
N VAL A 100 -12.31 0.30 0.11
CA VAL A 100 -11.56 -0.44 1.13
C VAL A 100 -10.08 -0.42 0.77
N PHE A 101 -9.23 -0.09 1.74
CA PHE A 101 -7.78 -0.20 1.62
C PHE A 101 -7.15 -0.65 2.94
N ASN A 102 -5.92 -1.15 2.87
CA ASN A 102 -5.18 -1.64 4.01
C ASN A 102 -3.76 -1.07 4.00
N VAL A 103 -3.33 -0.50 5.12
CA VAL A 103 -2.00 0.16 5.23
C VAL A 103 -0.86 -0.81 5.55
N ASN A 104 -1.12 -2.12 5.65
CA ASN A 104 -0.04 -3.09 5.80
C ASN A 104 0.83 -3.13 4.55
N HIS A 105 2.15 -3.06 4.73
CA HIS A 105 3.12 -3.15 3.64
C HIS A 105 2.91 -2.13 2.51
N SER A 106 2.30 -0.97 2.82
CA SER A 106 1.98 0.05 1.82
C SER A 106 3.01 1.15 1.70
N VAL A 107 4.01 1.20 2.59
CA VAL A 107 5.06 2.24 2.55
C VAL A 107 5.99 1.95 1.37
N ASP A 108 6.05 2.88 0.44
CA ASP A 108 7.07 2.89 -0.61
C ASP A 108 8.29 3.68 -0.11
N VAL A 109 9.45 3.04 -0.19
CA VAL A 109 10.74 3.63 0.15
C VAL A 109 11.53 3.62 -1.15
N SER A 110 11.39 4.70 -1.92
CA SER A 110 12.18 5.01 -3.13
C SER A 110 13.58 4.37 -3.09
N GLU A 111 14.01 3.57 -4.05
CA GLU A 111 15.38 2.99 -4.01
C GLU A 111 16.47 3.97 -4.51
N ASP A 112 16.10 5.13 -5.07
CA ASP A 112 17.02 6.13 -5.62
C ASP A 112 17.78 6.97 -4.55
N PHE A 113 17.72 6.55 -3.29
CA PHE A 113 18.25 7.27 -2.13
C PHE A 113 19.77 7.12 -1.89
N GLU A 114 20.52 6.46 -2.77
CA GLU A 114 21.99 6.38 -2.62
C GLU A 114 22.73 7.64 -3.13
N ASP A 115 22.08 8.57 -3.85
CA ASP A 115 22.78 9.66 -4.57
C ASP A 115 22.25 11.10 -4.30
N VAL A 116 21.54 11.35 -3.20
CA VAL A 116 21.07 12.71 -2.87
C VAL A 116 21.86 13.32 -1.71
N GLU A 117 22.96 14.04 -2.03
CA GLU A 117 23.74 14.90 -1.11
C GLU A 117 22.98 16.19 -0.68
N SER A 118 21.65 16.17 -0.54
CA SER A 118 20.89 17.33 -0.03
C SER A 118 20.49 17.12 1.43
N ALA A 119 21.24 17.76 2.32
CA ALA A 119 21.26 17.53 3.76
C ALA A 119 20.17 18.23 4.61
N ASP A 120 18.95 18.49 4.11
CA ASP A 120 17.98 19.28 4.90
C ASP A 120 16.53 18.77 4.98
N ALA A 121 16.20 17.60 4.45
CA ALA A 121 14.96 16.91 4.83
C ALA A 121 15.14 15.41 4.67
N ALA A 122 15.02 14.65 5.76
CA ALA A 122 14.85 13.21 5.65
C ALA A 122 13.60 12.94 4.79
N PRO A 123 13.68 12.07 3.76
CA PRO A 123 12.52 11.72 2.95
C PRO A 123 11.40 11.21 3.85
N VAL A 124 10.23 11.84 3.76
CA VAL A 124 9.06 11.39 4.52
C VAL A 124 8.53 10.14 3.82
N PRO A 125 8.42 8.99 4.52
CA PRO A 125 7.87 7.77 3.93
C PRO A 125 6.44 8.03 3.43
N ILE A 126 6.12 7.49 2.25
CA ILE A 126 4.81 7.67 1.61
C ILE A 126 4.12 6.32 1.53
N ALA A 127 2.86 6.25 1.95
CA ALA A 127 2.05 5.04 1.85
C ALA A 127 1.17 5.07 0.60
N LEU A 128 1.34 4.08 -0.28
CA LEU A 128 0.58 3.86 -1.51
C LEU A 128 -0.18 2.52 -1.45
N PRO A 129 -1.15 2.34 -0.54
CA PRO A 129 -1.86 1.08 -0.42
C PRO A 129 -2.71 0.82 -1.68
N PRO A 130 -2.76 -0.42 -2.18
CA PRO A 130 -3.80 -0.79 -3.13
C PRO A 130 -5.16 -0.64 -2.46
N PHE A 131 -6.16 -0.30 -3.26
CA PHE A 131 -7.51 -0.06 -2.77
C PHE A 131 -8.54 -0.66 -3.71
N SER A 132 -9.71 -0.95 -3.18
CA SER A 132 -10.83 -1.48 -3.96
C SER A 132 -12.00 -0.52 -3.89
N ILE A 133 -12.70 -0.35 -5.02
CA ILE A 133 -13.95 0.40 -5.11
C ILE A 133 -15.07 -0.58 -5.42
N GLU A 134 -16.16 -0.49 -4.67
CA GLU A 134 -17.40 -1.20 -4.97
C GLU A 134 -18.55 -0.22 -5.13
N ILE A 135 -19.27 -0.33 -6.25
CA ILE A 135 -20.46 0.47 -6.55
C ILE A 135 -21.64 -0.48 -6.62
N THR A 136 -22.48 -0.47 -5.60
CA THR A 136 -23.65 -1.35 -5.47
C THR A 136 -24.89 -0.71 -6.06
N LYS A 137 -25.57 -1.44 -6.95
CA LYS A 137 -26.85 -1.05 -7.56
C LYS A 137 -27.77 -2.26 -7.69
N GLY A 138 -28.93 -2.19 -7.05
CA GLY A 138 -29.88 -3.31 -7.05
C GLY A 138 -29.30 -4.51 -6.31
N ASP A 139 -29.23 -5.66 -6.98
CA ASP A 139 -28.73 -6.94 -6.45
C ASP A 139 -27.29 -7.27 -6.89
N GLN A 140 -26.60 -6.32 -7.53
CA GLN A 140 -25.23 -6.45 -7.99
C GLN A 140 -24.35 -5.30 -7.51
N ARG A 141 -23.03 -5.53 -7.52
CA ARG A 141 -22.00 -4.53 -7.31
C ARG A 141 -20.94 -4.63 -8.41
N LEU A 142 -20.53 -3.47 -8.91
CA LEU A 142 -19.38 -3.32 -9.79
C LEU A 142 -18.15 -3.07 -8.94
N CYS A 143 -17.16 -3.93 -9.08
CA CYS A 143 -15.97 -3.96 -8.25
C CYS A 143 -14.74 -3.64 -9.10
N PHE A 144 -13.85 -2.84 -8.52
CA PHE A 144 -12.55 -2.51 -9.09
C PHE A 144 -11.48 -2.74 -8.04
N HIS A 145 -10.35 -3.31 -8.45
CA HIS A 145 -9.11 -3.34 -7.69
C HIS A 145 -8.12 -2.38 -8.33
N MET A 146 -7.60 -1.47 -7.51
CA MET A 146 -6.87 -0.28 -7.93
C MET A 146 -5.48 -0.26 -7.31
N GLU A 147 -4.53 0.24 -8.07
CA GLU A 147 -3.19 0.58 -7.60
C GLU A 147 -3.02 2.10 -7.66
N LEU A 148 -2.52 2.71 -6.59
CA LEU A 148 -2.11 4.11 -6.61
C LEU A 148 -0.79 4.26 -7.37
N VAL A 149 -0.71 5.28 -8.21
CA VAL A 149 0.48 5.58 -8.99
C VAL A 149 0.79 7.07 -8.90
N GLU A 150 2.06 7.43 -9.03
CA GLU A 150 2.42 8.81 -9.30
C GLU A 150 1.90 9.22 -10.68
N SER A 151 1.34 10.42 -10.78
CA SER A 151 0.77 10.89 -12.04
C SER A 151 1.89 11.12 -13.07
N ALA A 152 1.82 10.40 -14.19
CA ALA A 152 2.79 10.52 -15.28
C ALA A 152 2.68 11.85 -16.04
N ASP A 153 1.53 12.54 -15.92
CA ASP A 153 1.23 13.77 -16.64
C ASP A 153 1.65 15.03 -15.86
N SER A 154 2.05 14.88 -14.59
CA SER A 154 2.51 15.99 -13.76
C SER A 154 4.03 16.06 -13.71
N GLU A 155 4.60 17.19 -14.13
CA GLU A 155 6.03 17.51 -13.91
C GLU A 155 6.35 17.82 -12.42
N GLN A 156 5.33 17.87 -11.56
CA GLN A 156 5.46 18.15 -10.13
C GLN A 156 5.35 16.87 -9.31
N PRO A 157 6.30 16.58 -8.41
CA PRO A 157 6.20 15.45 -7.49
C PRO A 157 5.03 15.65 -6.52
N GLY A 158 4.37 14.56 -6.13
CA GLY A 158 3.27 14.57 -5.15
C GLY A 158 1.87 14.71 -5.73
N GLU A 159 1.71 14.56 -7.04
CA GLU A 159 0.41 14.32 -7.69
C GLU A 159 0.24 12.82 -7.96
N TYR A 160 -0.95 12.30 -7.64
CA TYR A 160 -1.25 10.88 -7.66
C TYR A 160 -2.49 10.59 -8.47
N ASP A 161 -2.50 9.43 -9.09
CA ASP A 161 -3.62 8.88 -9.84
C ASP A 161 -3.78 7.40 -9.50
N TYR A 162 -4.69 6.71 -10.19
CA TYR A 162 -4.90 5.28 -10.04
C TYR A 162 -4.77 4.53 -11.36
N ARG A 163 -4.47 3.24 -11.23
CA ARG A 163 -4.56 2.26 -12.30
C ARG A 163 -5.50 1.13 -11.91
N VAL A 164 -6.41 0.77 -12.80
CA VAL A 164 -7.30 -0.40 -12.60
C VAL A 164 -6.51 -1.67 -12.92
N GLU A 165 -6.24 -2.50 -11.91
CA GLU A 165 -5.58 -3.80 -12.12
C GLU A 165 -6.60 -4.86 -12.52
N GLU A 166 -7.78 -4.86 -11.88
CA GLU A 166 -8.84 -5.85 -12.10
C GLU A 166 -10.23 -5.22 -11.91
N PHE A 167 -11.22 -5.70 -12.68
CA PHE A 167 -12.62 -5.30 -12.54
C PHE A 167 -13.58 -6.47 -12.81
N TYR A 168 -14.73 -6.46 -12.13
CA TYR A 168 -15.75 -7.51 -12.25
C TYR A 168 -17.12 -7.06 -11.71
N ILE A 169 -18.15 -7.87 -12.01
CA ILE A 169 -19.48 -7.73 -11.39
C ILE A 169 -19.66 -8.87 -10.39
N ALA A 170 -20.01 -8.54 -9.16
CA ALA A 170 -20.35 -9.50 -8.11
C ALA A 170 -21.79 -9.30 -7.62
N PRO A 171 -22.40 -10.31 -6.97
CA PRO A 171 -23.65 -10.11 -6.24
C PRO A 171 -23.50 -9.04 -5.15
N ALA A 172 -24.54 -8.26 -4.90
CA ALA A 172 -24.57 -7.32 -3.79
C ALA A 172 -24.40 -8.06 -2.45
N VAL A 173 -23.72 -7.41 -1.51
CA VAL A 173 -23.46 -7.93 -0.16
C VAL A 173 -24.78 -8.22 0.56
N LYS A 174 -24.95 -9.45 1.03
CA LYS A 174 -26.12 -9.87 1.82
C LYS A 174 -25.66 -10.43 3.16
N GLY A 175 -26.23 -9.91 4.24
CA GLY A 175 -25.92 -10.39 5.60
C GLY A 175 -24.50 -10.10 6.10
N GLY A 176 -23.82 -9.12 5.50
CA GLY A 176 -22.45 -8.74 5.87
C GLY A 176 -21.36 -9.66 5.32
N ASN A 177 -21.69 -10.60 4.44
CA ASN A 177 -20.69 -11.40 3.73
C ASN A 177 -20.24 -10.67 2.46
N GLU A 178 -18.99 -10.21 2.46
CA GLU A 178 -18.36 -9.48 1.36
C GLU A 178 -17.55 -10.39 0.42
N ASP A 179 -17.49 -11.69 0.70
CA ASP A 179 -16.76 -12.65 -0.12
C ASP A 179 -17.32 -12.69 -1.55
N VAL A 180 -16.41 -12.69 -2.52
CA VAL A 180 -16.74 -12.84 -3.94
C VAL A 180 -16.66 -14.33 -4.30
N PRO A 181 -17.72 -14.95 -4.86
CA PRO A 181 -17.68 -16.33 -5.29
C PRO A 181 -16.57 -16.58 -6.31
N ALA A 182 -15.87 -17.71 -6.22
CA ALA A 182 -14.73 -18.02 -7.08
C ALA A 182 -15.10 -18.21 -8.56
N GLU A 183 -16.38 -18.49 -8.87
CA GLU A 183 -16.88 -18.55 -10.25
C GLU A 183 -17.11 -17.17 -10.90
N VAL A 184 -17.03 -16.07 -10.14
CA VAL A 184 -17.17 -14.72 -10.71
C VAL A 184 -16.01 -14.47 -11.66
N TYR A 185 -16.34 -14.18 -12.91
CA TYR A 185 -15.36 -13.79 -13.90
C TYR A 185 -14.82 -12.39 -13.59
N ALA A 186 -13.50 -12.28 -13.52
CA ALA A 186 -12.79 -11.03 -13.42
C ALA A 186 -11.83 -10.84 -14.58
N SER A 187 -11.69 -9.60 -15.03
CA SER A 187 -10.79 -9.24 -16.12
C SER A 187 -9.75 -8.26 -15.64
N SER A 188 -8.54 -8.40 -16.15
CA SER A 188 -7.51 -7.36 -15.94
C SER A 188 -7.91 -6.07 -16.62
N GLY A 189 -7.70 -4.94 -15.94
CA GLY A 189 -7.90 -3.60 -16.51
C GLY A 189 -6.92 -3.27 -17.64
N ARG A 190 -5.80 -4.00 -17.75
CA ARG A 190 -4.73 -3.74 -18.73
C ARG A 190 -5.11 -3.98 -20.19
N TYR A 191 -6.13 -4.81 -20.43
CA TYR A 191 -6.51 -5.25 -21.79
C TYR A 191 -7.87 -4.71 -22.23
N ILE A 192 -8.43 -3.74 -21.51
CA ILE A 192 -9.73 -3.15 -21.86
C ILE A 192 -9.61 -2.29 -23.13
N ASP A 193 -10.70 -2.21 -23.91
CA ASP A 193 -10.79 -1.31 -25.05
C ASP A 193 -10.59 0.16 -24.63
N THR A 194 -9.95 0.97 -25.48
CA THR A 194 -9.58 2.36 -25.15
C THR A 194 -10.78 3.26 -24.91
N GLN A 195 -11.89 3.05 -25.62
CA GLN A 195 -13.11 3.83 -25.40
C GLN A 195 -13.77 3.42 -24.07
N LEU A 196 -13.77 2.13 -23.74
CA LEU A 196 -14.26 1.66 -22.44
C LEU A 196 -13.37 2.14 -21.29
N HIS A 197 -12.06 2.22 -21.49
CA HIS A 197 -11.15 2.81 -20.51
C HIS A 197 -11.58 4.25 -20.15
N ASP A 198 -11.72 5.13 -21.15
CA ASP A 198 -12.14 6.52 -20.93
C ASP A 198 -13.50 6.61 -20.21
N LEU A 199 -14.50 5.87 -20.70
CA LEU A 199 -15.85 5.98 -20.17
C LEU A 199 -16.00 5.35 -18.79
N LEU A 200 -15.45 4.16 -18.56
CA LEU A 200 -15.66 3.37 -17.36
C LEU A 200 -14.64 3.64 -16.26
N PHE A 201 -13.35 3.73 -16.62
CA PHE A 201 -12.28 3.86 -15.64
C PHE A 201 -11.95 5.31 -15.31
N LEU A 202 -12.30 6.26 -16.18
CA LEU A 202 -12.12 7.68 -15.87
C LEU A 202 -13.48 8.32 -15.55
N ARG A 203 -14.29 8.59 -16.57
CA ARG A 203 -15.46 9.47 -16.43
C ARG A 203 -16.52 8.94 -15.47
N TYR A 204 -16.83 7.64 -15.53
CA TYR A 204 -17.80 7.02 -14.62
C TYR A 204 -17.33 7.02 -13.16
N LEU A 205 -16.02 6.87 -12.91
CA LEU A 205 -15.45 6.95 -11.55
C LEU A 205 -15.34 8.40 -11.07
N GLU A 206 -14.92 9.33 -11.92
CA GLU A 206 -14.86 10.77 -11.62
C GLU A 206 -16.24 11.35 -11.24
N GLU A 207 -17.30 10.97 -11.95
CA GLU A 207 -18.68 11.37 -11.61
C GLU A 207 -19.08 11.00 -10.17
N ARG A 208 -18.44 9.96 -9.60
CA ARG A 208 -18.67 9.48 -8.23
C ARG A 208 -17.73 10.10 -7.20
N GLY A 209 -16.73 10.85 -7.67
CA GLY A 209 -15.74 11.57 -6.87
C GLY A 209 -14.42 10.82 -6.70
N PHE A 210 -14.04 10.01 -7.70
CA PHE A 210 -12.73 9.36 -7.78
C PHE A 210 -11.88 10.09 -8.83
N ASP A 211 -11.28 11.19 -8.41
CA ASP A 211 -10.41 12.05 -9.21
C ASP A 211 -9.00 12.15 -8.57
N ALA A 212 -8.14 12.99 -9.15
CA ALA A 212 -6.79 13.24 -8.61
C ALA A 212 -6.82 13.81 -7.17
N GLU A 213 -7.82 14.63 -6.81
CA GLU A 213 -7.98 15.16 -5.45
C GLU A 213 -8.28 14.04 -4.44
N PHE A 214 -9.13 13.08 -4.83
CA PHE A 214 -9.36 11.87 -4.05
C PHE A 214 -8.07 11.06 -3.86
N CYS A 215 -7.29 10.82 -4.92
CA CYS A 215 -6.03 10.06 -4.84
C CYS A 215 -5.03 10.73 -3.90
N LYS A 216 -4.83 12.04 -4.06
CA LYS A 216 -3.96 12.84 -3.19
C LYS A 216 -4.40 12.77 -1.72
N THR A 217 -5.70 12.88 -1.47
CA THR A 217 -6.27 12.74 -0.12
C THR A 217 -6.03 11.33 0.43
N LEU A 218 -6.18 10.30 -0.40
CA LEU A 218 -5.96 8.90 -0.01
C LEU A 218 -4.52 8.66 0.40
N VAL A 219 -3.55 9.13 -0.38
CA VAL A 219 -2.11 9.01 -0.05
C VAL A 219 -1.77 9.73 1.24
N GLN A 220 -2.23 10.97 1.42
CA GLN A 220 -2.01 11.73 2.65
C GLN A 220 -2.62 11.04 3.88
N PHE A 221 -3.86 10.56 3.75
CA PHE A 221 -4.55 9.83 4.81
C PHE A 221 -3.83 8.53 5.14
N ALA A 222 -3.50 7.73 4.12
CA ALA A 222 -2.84 6.44 4.29
C ALA A 222 -1.48 6.60 4.96
N THR A 223 -0.70 7.60 4.55
CA THR A 223 0.62 7.89 5.11
C THR A 223 0.52 8.25 6.60
N HIS A 224 -0.42 9.13 6.95
CA HIS A 224 -0.65 9.47 8.36
C HIS A 224 -1.14 8.25 9.16
N TYR A 225 -2.06 7.46 8.60
CA TYR A 225 -2.65 6.33 9.30
C TYR A 225 -1.67 5.17 9.49
N GLU A 226 -0.83 4.89 8.50
CA GLU A 226 0.24 3.90 8.58
C GLU A 226 1.20 4.24 9.71
N HIS A 227 1.67 5.49 9.77
CA HIS A 227 2.54 5.98 10.82
C HIS A 227 1.92 5.83 12.22
N GLU A 228 0.63 6.16 12.35
CA GLU A 228 -0.13 5.95 13.58
C GLU A 228 -0.16 4.46 13.98
N GLN A 229 -0.42 3.56 13.02
CA GLN A 229 -0.41 2.12 13.26
C GLN A 229 0.99 1.61 13.64
N TYR A 230 2.06 2.15 13.05
CA TYR A 230 3.43 1.81 13.41
C TYR A 230 3.76 2.19 14.87
N VAL A 231 3.45 3.41 15.29
CA VAL A 231 3.62 3.85 16.68
C VAL A 231 2.79 3.00 17.66
N ASN A 232 1.57 2.65 17.26
CA ASN A 232 0.70 1.76 18.03
C ASN A 232 1.30 0.35 18.14
N LEU A 233 1.91 -0.18 17.07
CA LEU A 233 2.61 -1.46 17.07
C LEU A 233 3.80 -1.44 18.03
N LEU A 234 4.67 -0.42 17.98
CA LEU A 234 5.80 -0.27 18.90
C LEU A 234 5.33 -0.25 20.35
N THR A 235 4.23 0.46 20.63
CA THR A 235 3.61 0.51 21.97
C THR A 235 3.07 -0.87 22.39
N LYS A 236 2.41 -1.61 21.49
CA LYS A 236 1.94 -2.99 21.74
C LYS A 236 3.13 -3.92 22.05
N ILE A 237 4.24 -3.80 21.32
CA ILE A 237 5.48 -4.57 21.56
C ILE A 237 6.06 -4.24 22.93
N GLN A 238 6.19 -2.95 23.28
CA GLN A 238 6.68 -2.50 24.58
C GLN A 238 5.83 -3.04 25.73
N ASN A 239 4.50 -2.99 25.59
CA ASN A 239 3.56 -3.54 26.57
C ASN A 239 3.67 -5.06 26.70
N PHE A 240 3.88 -5.76 25.59
CA PHE A 240 4.09 -7.21 25.59
C PHE A 240 5.37 -7.61 26.34
N ILE A 241 6.48 -6.92 26.10
CA ILE A 241 7.77 -7.16 26.76
C ILE A 241 7.77 -6.77 28.24
N SER A 242 6.82 -5.91 28.64
CA SER A 242 6.69 -5.45 30.02
C SER A 242 5.88 -6.35 30.95
N LYS A 243 5.24 -7.39 30.41
CA LYS A 243 4.59 -8.46 31.17
C LYS A 243 5.59 -9.49 31.65
#